data_AF-A0AAN9Z2U4-F1
#
_entry.id   AF-A0AAN9Z2U4-F1
#
_cell.length_a   1.000
_cell.length_b   1.000
_cell.length_c   1.000
_cell.angle_alpha   90.00
_cell.angle_beta   90.00
_cell.angle_gamma   90.00
#
_symmetry.space_group_name_H-M   'P 1'
#
loop_
_entity.id
_entity.type
_entity.pdbx_description
1 polymer ?
#
loop_
_entity_poly.entity_id
_entity_poly.type
_entity_poly.pdbx_seq_one_letter_code
_entity_poly.pdbx_strand_id
1 'polypeptide(L)'
;MSSAWGTVSTLSKKKFVRYGVPFMVMVVGGSFVLKEFAQLRYTFSKKQKLTRKDMEELGLEIKEKQAVSLETAYEEIKKMDIDNWHNIRGPRPWEEPAPELVAMKSKSKS
;
A
#
# COMPACT_ATOMS: atom_id res chain seq x y z
N MET A 1 -27.90 36.92 -28.92
CA MET A 1 -27.33 35.60 -28.54
C MET A 1 -28.33 34.42 -28.62
N SER A 2 -29.48 34.50 -29.31
CA SER A 2 -30.46 33.38 -29.35
C SER A 2 -30.33 32.43 -30.55
N SER A 3 -29.54 32.77 -31.58
CA SER A 3 -29.43 31.97 -32.81
C SER A 3 -28.67 30.66 -32.63
N ALA A 4 -27.63 30.64 -31.79
CA ALA A 4 -26.78 29.47 -31.59
C ALA A 4 -27.53 28.26 -31.00
N TRP A 5 -28.43 28.50 -30.04
CA TRP A 5 -29.26 27.45 -29.43
C TRP A 5 -30.26 26.82 -30.42
N GLY A 6 -30.77 27.62 -31.36
CA GLY A 6 -31.64 27.14 -32.45
C GLY A 6 -30.91 26.25 -33.46
N THR A 7 -29.67 26.59 -33.80
CA THR A 7 -28.85 25.77 -34.72
C THR A 7 -28.42 24.45 -34.07
N VAL A 8 -28.02 24.49 -32.79
CA VAL A 8 -27.62 23.29 -32.02
C VAL A 8 -28.78 22.30 -31.87
N SER A 9 -29.99 22.79 -31.55
CA SER A 9 -31.18 21.93 -31.42
C SER A 9 -31.68 21.33 -32.73
N THR A 10 -31.37 21.97 -33.87
CA THR A 10 -31.67 21.42 -35.20
C THR A 10 -30.65 20.36 -35.61
N LEU A 11 -29.39 20.55 -35.25
CA LEU A 11 -28.31 19.61 -35.55
C LEU A 11 -28.42 18.32 -34.72
N SER A 12 -28.85 18.42 -33.46
CA SER A 12 -29.04 17.26 -32.56
C SER A 12 -30.18 16.32 -32.98
N LYS A 13 -31.10 16.78 -33.84
CA LYS A 13 -32.18 15.96 -34.40
C LYS A 13 -31.69 14.96 -35.46
N LYS A 14 -30.49 15.16 -36.02
CA LYS A 14 -29.90 14.20 -36.99
C LYS A 14 -29.53 12.91 -36.25
N LYS A 15 -29.94 11.76 -36.81
CA LYS A 15 -29.68 10.42 -36.23
C LYS A 15 -28.20 10.20 -35.90
N PHE A 16 -27.31 10.63 -36.79
CA PHE A 16 -25.86 10.52 -36.58
C PHE A 16 -25.37 11.31 -35.36
N VAL A 17 -25.87 12.54 -35.15
CA VAL A 17 -25.47 13.39 -34.02
C VAL A 17 -26.08 12.86 -32.72
N ARG A 18 -27.34 12.44 -32.76
CA ARG A 18 -28.07 11.93 -31.57
C ARG A 18 -27.43 10.69 -30.95
N TYR A 19 -26.88 9.79 -31.77
CA TYR A 19 -26.26 8.55 -31.29
C TYR A 19 -24.73 8.59 -31.34
N GLY A 20 -24.13 9.32 -32.28
CA GLY A 20 -22.69 9.41 -32.45
C GLY A 20 -22.01 10.31 -31.42
N VAL A 21 -22.63 11.44 -31.05
CA VAL A 21 -22.06 12.33 -30.01
C VAL A 21 -21.95 11.63 -28.66
N PRO A 22 -22.99 10.97 -28.10
CA PRO A 22 -22.84 10.28 -26.82
C PRO A 22 -21.82 9.14 -26.90
N PHE A 23 -21.73 8.42 -28.02
CA PHE A 23 -20.69 7.41 -28.23
C PHE A 23 -19.28 8.00 -28.22
N MET A 24 -19.07 9.11 -28.96
CA MET A 24 -17.76 9.76 -29.02
C MET A 24 -17.35 10.36 -27.68
N VAL A 25 -18.31 10.95 -26.94
CA VAL A 25 -18.11 11.42 -25.56
C VAL A 25 -17.73 10.26 -24.65
N MET A 26 -18.36 9.10 -24.80
CA MET A 26 -18.03 7.92 -24.00
C MET A 26 -16.61 7.39 -24.31
N VAL A 27 -16.23 7.32 -25.58
CA VAL A 27 -14.88 6.87 -25.98
C VAL A 27 -13.80 7.82 -25.48
N VAL A 28 -13.98 9.11 -25.72
CA VAL A 28 -13.00 10.14 -25.31
C VAL A 28 -13.00 10.25 -23.78
N GLY A 29 -14.16 10.45 -23.16
CA GLY A 29 -14.31 10.57 -21.71
C GLY A 29 -13.81 9.33 -20.97
N GLY A 30 -14.15 8.13 -21.45
CA GLY A 30 -13.67 6.87 -20.88
C GLY A 30 -12.14 6.74 -20.92
N SER A 31 -11.49 7.20 -21.99
CA SER A 31 -10.03 7.17 -22.11
C SER A 31 -9.33 8.02 -21.04
N PHE A 32 -9.89 9.19 -20.72
CA PHE A 32 -9.38 10.04 -19.63
C PHE A 32 -9.68 9.46 -18.25
N VAL A 33 -10.88 8.92 -18.04
CA VAL A 33 -11.27 8.31 -16.74
C VAL A 33 -10.42 7.08 -16.42
N LEU A 34 -10.23 6.18 -17.37
CA LEU A 34 -9.43 4.96 -17.16
C LEU A 34 -7.97 5.29 -16.82
N LYS A 35 -7.41 6.35 -17.41
CA LYS A 35 -6.04 6.80 -17.15
C LYS A 35 -5.84 7.15 -15.67
N GLU A 36 -6.69 8.01 -15.12
CA GLU A 36 -6.61 8.43 -13.72
C GLU A 36 -6.90 7.26 -12.77
N PHE A 37 -7.89 6.43 -13.10
CA PHE A 37 -8.25 5.27 -12.29
C PHE A 37 -7.14 4.19 -12.27
N ALA A 38 -6.48 3.95 -13.40
CA ALA A 38 -5.37 3.00 -13.49
C ALA A 38 -4.15 3.48 -12.69
N GLN A 39 -3.88 4.79 -12.68
CA GLN A 39 -2.81 5.36 -11.86
C GLN A 39 -3.05 5.17 -10.37
N LEU A 40 -4.31 5.25 -9.93
CA LEU A 40 -4.73 5.03 -8.55
C LEU A 40 -4.23 3.68 -7.99
N ARG A 41 -4.24 2.62 -8.81
CA ARG A 41 -3.72 1.31 -8.37
C ARG A 41 -2.22 1.41 -8.04
N TYR A 42 -1.43 2.13 -8.82
CA TYR A 42 0.01 2.19 -8.61
C TYR A 42 0.42 3.12 -7.48
N THR A 43 -0.31 4.22 -7.28
CA THR A 43 -0.07 5.16 -6.19
C THR A 43 -0.33 4.52 -4.82
N PHE A 44 -1.40 3.75 -4.69
CA PHE A 44 -1.76 3.10 -3.41
C PHE A 44 -1.24 1.66 -3.26
N SER A 45 -0.99 0.92 -4.35
CA SER A 45 -0.49 -0.46 -4.25
C SER A 45 1.02 -0.55 -4.09
N LYS A 46 1.78 0.50 -4.43
CA LYS A 46 3.14 0.62 -3.89
C LYS A 46 2.94 0.89 -2.40
N LYS A 47 3.04 -0.16 -1.57
CA LYS A 47 3.31 -0.01 -0.14
C LYS A 47 4.44 1.00 -0.05
N GLN A 48 4.10 2.25 0.27
CA GLN A 48 5.05 3.32 0.39
C GLN A 48 6.11 2.76 1.31
N LYS A 49 7.31 2.52 0.78
CA LYS A 49 8.46 2.28 1.64
C LYS A 49 8.61 3.64 2.30
N LEU A 50 7.92 3.82 3.43
CA LEU A 50 7.91 5.07 4.17
C LEU A 50 9.39 5.42 4.30
N THR A 51 9.79 6.49 3.64
CA THR A 51 11.16 6.95 3.76
C THR A 51 11.32 7.34 5.23
N ARG A 52 12.51 7.19 5.83
CA ARG A 52 12.71 7.51 7.25
C ARG A 52 12.12 8.89 7.63
N LYS A 53 12.24 9.85 6.70
CA LYS A 53 11.65 11.19 6.77
C LYS A 53 10.13 11.21 6.89
N ASP A 54 9.41 10.38 6.12
CA ASP A 54 7.93 10.29 6.19
C ASP A 54 7.47 9.67 7.51
N MET A 55 8.26 8.76 8.10
CA MET A 55 7.95 8.14 9.40
C MET A 55 8.23 9.08 10.58
N GLU A 56 9.28 9.89 10.49
CA GLU A 56 9.60 10.93 11.46
C GLU A 56 8.49 12.00 11.52
N GLU A 57 7.94 12.40 10.38
CA GLU A 57 6.80 13.34 10.30
C GLU A 57 5.50 12.74 10.87
N LEU A 58 5.35 11.41 10.81
CA LEU A 58 4.23 10.66 11.40
C LEU A 58 4.42 10.35 12.90
N GLY A 59 5.51 10.82 13.54
CA GLY A 59 5.77 10.60 14.97
C GLY A 59 6.11 9.16 15.33
N LEU A 60 6.46 8.32 14.34
CA LEU A 60 6.93 6.97 14.58
C LEU A 60 8.45 7.01 14.77
N GLU A 61 8.89 7.01 16.03
CA GLU A 61 10.30 6.88 16.38
C GLU A 61 10.84 5.54 15.85
N ILE A 62 11.54 5.61 14.71
CA ILE A 62 12.33 4.48 14.25
C ILE A 62 13.47 4.37 15.25
N LYS A 63 13.39 3.38 16.15
CA LYS A 63 14.51 3.03 17.03
C LYS A 63 15.73 2.88 16.13
N GLU A 64 16.70 3.79 16.25
CA GLU A 64 17.91 3.75 15.46
C GLU A 64 18.48 2.34 15.64
N LYS A 65 18.57 1.58 14.55
CA LYS A 65 19.28 0.31 14.57
C LYS A 65 20.68 0.70 15.02
N GLN A 66 20.99 0.45 16.29
CA GLN A 66 22.33 0.59 16.84
C GLN A 66 23.28 0.05 15.80
N ALA A 67 24.33 0.80 15.46
CA ALA A 67 25.29 0.41 14.45
C ALA A 67 25.83 -0.98 14.80
N VAL A 68 25.24 -2.01 14.20
CA VAL A 68 25.65 -3.40 14.37
C VAL A 68 26.93 -3.51 13.55
N SER A 69 28.08 -3.25 14.17
CA SER A 69 29.36 -3.57 13.56
C SER A 69 29.46 -5.10 13.43
N LEU A 70 30.27 -5.57 12.48
CA LEU A 70 30.44 -7.01 12.26
C LEU A 70 30.94 -7.73 13.53
N GLU A 71 31.73 -7.02 14.33
CA GLU A 71 32.27 -7.50 15.60
C GLU A 71 31.19 -7.67 16.66
N THR A 72 30.26 -6.72 16.79
CA THR A 72 29.17 -6.84 17.76
C THR A 72 28.19 -7.94 17.38
N ALA A 73 27.87 -8.08 16.09
CA ALA A 73 27.07 -9.21 15.60
C ALA A 73 27.75 -10.57 15.86
N TYR A 74 29.08 -10.66 15.66
CA TYR A 74 29.82 -11.89 15.89
C TYR A 74 29.85 -12.28 17.37
N GLU A 75 30.11 -11.32 18.26
CA GLU A 75 30.09 -11.53 19.71
C GLU A 75 28.71 -11.97 20.23
N GLU A 76 27.63 -11.43 19.65
CA GLU A 76 26.26 -11.85 19.97
C GLU A 76 26.01 -13.30 19.54
N ILE A 77 26.33 -13.65 18.29
CA ILE A 77 26.15 -15.02 17.77
C ILE A 77 26.97 -16.04 18.55
N LYS A 78 28.19 -15.69 18.94
CA LYS A 78 29.07 -16.56 19.73
C LYS A 78 28.53 -16.84 21.15
N LYS A 79 27.75 -15.93 21.72
CA LYS A 79 27.14 -16.08 23.06
C LYS A 79 25.80 -16.80 23.03
N MET A 80 25.18 -16.97 21.85
CA MET A 80 23.91 -17.68 21.71
C MET A 80 24.10 -19.19 21.86
N ASP A 81 23.21 -19.83 22.62
CA ASP A 81 23.11 -21.29 22.72
C ASP A 81 22.40 -21.86 21.49
N ILE A 82 23.15 -22.55 20.62
CA ILE A 82 22.67 -23.10 19.35
C ILE A 82 22.23 -24.58 19.51
N ASP A 83 22.71 -25.24 20.56
CA ASP A 83 22.51 -26.68 20.74
C ASP A 83 21.11 -26.99 21.30
N ASN A 84 20.52 -26.09 22.08
CA ASN A 84 19.20 -26.26 22.71
C ASN A 84 18.07 -25.51 21.98
N TRP A 85 17.83 -25.83 20.71
CA TRP A 85 16.71 -25.28 19.94
C TRP A 85 15.48 -26.20 19.97
N HIS A 86 14.28 -25.61 19.91
CA HIS A 86 13.02 -26.34 19.85
C HIS A 86 12.06 -25.60 18.89
N ASN A 87 11.25 -26.35 18.15
CA ASN A 87 10.33 -25.76 17.18
C ASN A 87 8.96 -25.50 17.81
N ILE A 88 8.59 -24.23 18.01
CA ILE A 88 7.23 -23.88 18.44
C ILE A 88 6.42 -23.32 17.27
N ARG A 89 5.17 -23.75 17.18
CA ARG A 89 4.20 -23.23 16.22
C ARG A 89 3.70 -21.85 16.64
N GLY A 90 3.75 -20.88 15.73
CA GLY A 90 3.10 -19.59 15.95
C GLY A 90 1.58 -19.72 16.11
N PRO A 91 0.94 -18.88 16.93
CA PRO A 91 -0.51 -18.90 17.10
C PRO A 91 -1.23 -18.44 15.84
N ARG A 92 -2.41 -19.00 15.60
CA ARG A 92 -3.35 -18.44 14.63
C ARG A 92 -3.93 -17.12 15.16
N PRO A 93 -4.47 -16.23 14.31
CA PRO A 93 -5.03 -14.94 14.75
C PRO A 93 -6.13 -15.03 15.82
N TRP A 94 -6.74 -16.21 15.98
CA TRP A 94 -7.82 -16.49 16.93
C TRP A 94 -7.43 -17.51 18.02
N GLU A 95 -6.18 -17.96 18.06
CA GLU A 95 -5.68 -18.89 19.09
C GLU A 95 -4.84 -18.11 20.11
N GLU A 96 -4.96 -18.48 21.38
CA GLU A 96 -4.05 -17.97 22.38
C GLU A 96 -2.62 -18.47 22.11
N PRO A 97 -1.59 -17.64 22.29
CA PRO A 97 -0.21 -18.06 22.11
C PRO A 97 0.13 -19.21 23.05
N ALA A 98 0.87 -20.19 22.53
CA ALA A 98 1.38 -21.30 23.34
C ALA A 98 2.12 -20.74 24.58
N PRO A 99 1.92 -21.31 25.79
CA PRO A 99 2.55 -20.81 27.01
C PRO A 99 4.08 -20.68 26.90
N GLU A 100 4.72 -21.58 26.15
CA GLU A 100 6.15 -21.58 25.86
C GLU A 100 6.61 -20.35 25.07
N LEU A 101 5.82 -19.92 24.07
CA LEU A 101 6.10 -18.70 23.30
C LEU A 101 6.01 -17.45 24.18
N VAL A 102 5.05 -17.42 25.10
CA VAL A 102 4.87 -16.30 26.02
C VAL A 102 6.03 -16.21 27.01
N ALA A 103 6.45 -17.35 27.56
CA ALA A 103 7.58 -17.44 28.48
C ALA A 103 8.91 -17.06 27.81
N MET A 104 9.12 -17.39 26.53
CA MET A 104 10.30 -16.98 25.79
C MET A 104 10.32 -15.49 25.51
N LYS A 105 9.16 -14.93 25.13
CA LYS A 105 9.04 -13.50 24.83
C LYS A 105 9.21 -12.62 26.07
N SER A 106 8.82 -13.11 27.26
CA SER A 106 9.08 -12.41 28.52
C SER A 106 10.55 -12.48 28.91
N LYS A 107 11.20 -13.65 28.77
CA LYS A 107 12.63 -13.84 29.09
C LYS A 107 13.58 -13.02 28.19
N SER A 108 13.20 -12.79 26.93
CA SER A 108 13.96 -11.96 25.98
C SER A 108 13.80 -10.45 26.20
N LYS A 109 12.77 -10.01 26.94
CA LYS A 109 12.49 -8.58 27.18
C LYS A 109 13.11 -8.04 28.47
N SER A 110 13.59 -8.93 29.34
CA SER A 110 14.39 -8.58 30.52
C SER A 110 15.86 -8.47 30.16
#